data_AF-A0A060BYW7-F1
#
_entry.id   AF-A0A060BYW7-F1
#
_cell.length_a   1.000
_cell.length_b   1.000
_cell.length_c   1.000
_cell.angle_alpha   90.00
_cell.angle_beta   90.00
_cell.angle_gamma   90.00
#
_symmetry.space_group_name_H-M   'P 1'
#
loop_
_entity.id
_entity.type
_entity.pdbx_description
1 polymer ?
#
loop_
_entity_poly.entity_id
_entity_poly.type
_entity_poly.pdbx_seq_one_letter_code
_entity_poly.pdbx_strand_id
1 'polypeptide(L)'
;MLDNHYQIDKNVQQARRDLPRRFIRQLPLFKTPSQKYEGMPRIFALAWLYIAHTDSNFSLKTLSAIVQGFQAVEPLKIGELWALPSAVRYFLIENARRLAMRVDRARNMRNFANTVADRIVVAADSDELNSV
;
A
#
# COMPACT_ATOMS: atom_id res chain seq x y z
N MET A 1 15.47 -6.56 -12.37
CA MET A 1 14.09 -6.02 -12.31
C MET A 1 14.17 -4.55 -11.96
N LEU A 2 14.27 -3.67 -12.96
CA LEU A 2 14.61 -2.25 -12.76
C LEU A 2 13.82 -1.29 -13.67
N ASP A 3 12.73 -1.76 -14.30
CA ASP A 3 12.01 -0.95 -15.30
C ASP A 3 10.79 -0.18 -14.72
N ASN A 4 10.39 -0.44 -13.47
CA ASN A 4 9.19 0.17 -12.89
C ASN A 4 9.46 1.45 -12.08
N HIS A 5 10.71 1.78 -11.77
CA HIS A 5 11.00 2.93 -10.89
C HIS A 5 10.50 4.24 -11.48
N TYR A 6 10.72 4.44 -12.78
CA TYR A 6 10.29 5.63 -13.49
C TYR A 6 8.76 5.74 -13.61
N GLN A 7 8.07 4.60 -13.79
CA GLN A 7 6.60 4.58 -13.80
C GLN A 7 6.03 4.86 -12.40
N ILE A 8 6.67 4.39 -11.33
CA ILE A 8 6.25 4.68 -9.94
C ILE A 8 6.43 6.17 -9.64
N ASP A 9 7.59 6.76 -9.95
CA ASP A 9 7.85 8.17 -9.69
C ASP A 9 6.88 9.09 -10.44
N LYS A 10 6.59 8.78 -11.71
CA LYS A 10 5.56 9.49 -12.48
C LYS A 10 4.18 9.40 -11.85
N ASN A 11 3.78 8.20 -11.41
CA ASN A 11 2.48 7.99 -10.78
C ASN A 11 2.38 8.73 -9.42
N VAL A 12 3.46 8.77 -8.64
CA VAL A 12 3.52 9.52 -7.38
C VAL A 12 3.43 11.03 -7.63
N GLN A 13 4.19 11.55 -8.61
CA GLN A 13 4.14 12.98 -8.95
C GLN A 13 2.79 13.39 -9.54
N GLN A 14 2.18 12.54 -10.38
CA GLN A 14 0.85 12.77 -10.93
C GLN A 14 -0.20 12.77 -9.82
N ALA A 15 -0.20 11.78 -8.93
CA ALA A 15 -1.14 11.75 -7.80
C ALA A 15 -1.00 12.97 -6.88
N ARG A 16 0.22 13.46 -6.63
CA ARG A 16 0.45 14.70 -5.85
C ARG A 16 -0.06 15.95 -6.56
N ARG A 17 0.05 16.04 -7.89
CA ARG A 17 -0.50 17.14 -8.69
C ARG A 17 -2.02 17.11 -8.74
N ASP A 18 -2.59 15.91 -8.84
CA ASP A 18 -4.04 15.70 -8.92
C ASP A 18 -4.73 15.86 -7.54
N LEU A 19 -3.98 15.78 -6.44
CA LEU A 19 -4.47 15.95 -5.06
C LEU A 19 -3.65 16.98 -4.27
N PRO A 20 -3.71 18.28 -4.59
CA PRO A 20 -3.06 19.29 -3.77
C PRO A 20 -3.65 19.28 -2.35
N ARG A 21 -2.82 19.51 -1.32
CA ARG A 21 -3.23 19.46 0.09
C ARG A 21 -4.50 20.29 0.40
N ARG A 22 -4.62 21.45 -0.25
CA ARG A 22 -5.80 22.32 -0.11
C ARG A 22 -7.08 21.65 -0.61
N PHE A 23 -7.02 20.89 -1.70
CA PHE A 23 -8.15 20.16 -2.25
C PHE A 23 -8.55 18.98 -1.35
N ILE A 24 -7.58 18.21 -0.85
CA ILE A 24 -7.86 17.10 0.10
C ILE A 24 -8.62 17.61 1.33
N ARG A 25 -8.23 18.77 1.88
CA ARG A 25 -8.89 19.38 3.05
C ARG A 25 -10.34 19.84 2.79
N GLN A 26 -10.74 20.00 1.54
CA GLN A 26 -12.10 20.40 1.17
C GLN A 26 -13.03 19.20 0.95
N LEU A 27 -12.48 17.99 0.90
CA LEU A 27 -13.28 16.80 0.69
C LEU A 27 -14.19 16.51 1.89
N PRO A 28 -15.46 16.12 1.67
CA PRO A 28 -16.35 15.70 2.73
C PRO A 28 -15.73 14.58 3.58
N LEU A 29 -15.74 14.76 4.90
CA LEU A 29 -15.27 13.76 5.85
C LEU A 29 -16.35 12.71 6.12
N PHE A 30 -15.93 11.50 6.47
CA PHE A 30 -16.85 10.44 6.89
C PHE A 30 -17.52 10.86 8.21
N LYS A 31 -18.86 10.89 8.23
CA LYS A 31 -19.63 11.42 9.38
C LYS A 31 -19.90 10.38 10.48
N THR A 32 -19.58 9.11 10.25
CA THR A 32 -19.84 8.03 11.21
C THR A 32 -18.70 7.93 12.23
N PRO A 33 -19.00 7.83 13.54
CA PRO A 33 -18.01 7.77 14.61
C PRO A 33 -17.46 6.34 14.75
N SER A 34 -16.78 5.85 13.72
CA SER A 34 -15.87 4.71 13.91
C SER A 34 -14.46 5.30 14.01
N GLN A 35 -13.78 5.05 15.13
CA GLN A 35 -12.42 5.54 15.41
C GLN A 35 -11.43 5.27 14.27
N LYS A 36 -11.70 4.26 13.44
CA LYS A 36 -10.80 3.84 12.36
C LYS A 36 -10.76 4.81 11.18
N TYR A 37 -11.79 5.63 10.98
CA TYR A 37 -11.89 6.56 9.83
C TYR A 37 -12.13 8.01 10.25
N GLU A 38 -11.96 8.32 11.53
CA GLU A 38 -12.14 9.68 12.05
C GLU A 38 -11.19 10.64 11.34
N GLY A 39 -11.74 11.72 10.77
CA GLY A 39 -10.98 12.70 10.00
C GLY A 39 -10.54 12.27 8.59
N MET A 40 -10.91 11.08 8.13
CA MET A 40 -10.63 10.63 6.76
C MET A 40 -11.71 11.14 5.77
N PRO A 41 -11.32 11.70 4.60
CA PRO A 41 -12.26 11.99 3.53
C PRO A 41 -13.03 10.74 3.09
N ARG A 42 -14.34 10.86 2.83
CA ARG A 42 -15.22 9.73 2.46
C ARG A 42 -14.67 8.95 1.27
N ILE A 43 -14.15 9.65 0.26
CA ILE A 43 -13.58 8.99 -0.93
C ILE A 43 -12.31 8.18 -0.63
N PHE A 44 -11.51 8.60 0.34
CA PHE A 44 -10.34 7.83 0.77
C PHE A 44 -10.76 6.57 1.51
N ALA A 45 -11.80 6.64 2.33
CA ALA A 45 -12.38 5.46 2.98
C ALA A 45 -12.93 4.48 1.93
N LEU A 46 -13.63 4.97 0.89
CA LEU A 46 -14.13 4.14 -0.20
C LEU A 46 -13.00 3.48 -1.01
N ALA A 47 -11.95 4.23 -1.35
CA ALA A 47 -10.79 3.70 -2.06
C ALA A 47 -10.05 2.64 -1.24
N TRP A 48 -9.87 2.88 0.06
CA TRP A 48 -9.29 1.91 0.99
C TRP A 48 -10.14 0.64 1.07
N LEU A 49 -11.46 0.79 1.22
CA LEU A 49 -12.40 -0.33 1.26
C LEU A 49 -12.31 -1.18 0.01
N TYR A 50 -12.32 -0.55 -1.17
CA TYR A 50 -12.17 -1.23 -2.45
C TYR A 50 -10.89 -2.08 -2.50
N ILE A 51 -9.74 -1.47 -2.20
CA ILE A 51 -8.44 -2.15 -2.29
C ILE A 51 -8.33 -3.29 -1.27
N ALA A 52 -8.89 -3.10 -0.08
CA ALA A 52 -8.93 -4.14 0.95
C ALA A 52 -9.81 -5.33 0.54
N HIS A 53 -10.90 -5.10 -0.19
CA HIS A 53 -11.81 -6.17 -0.64
C HIS A 53 -11.36 -6.87 -1.92
N THR A 54 -10.55 -6.22 -2.74
CA THR A 54 -10.03 -6.82 -3.98
C THR A 54 -8.63 -7.39 -3.83
N ASP A 55 -8.03 -7.35 -2.63
CA ASP A 55 -6.62 -7.68 -2.40
C ASP A 55 -5.69 -6.95 -3.39
N SER A 56 -6.00 -5.68 -3.68
CA SER A 56 -5.31 -4.86 -4.68
C SER A 56 -5.47 -5.31 -6.16
N ASN A 57 -6.35 -6.27 -6.46
CA ASN A 57 -6.71 -6.64 -7.83
C ASN A 57 -7.65 -5.58 -8.44
N PHE A 58 -7.06 -4.62 -9.14
CA PHE A 58 -7.78 -3.50 -9.71
C PHE A 58 -8.51 -3.86 -11.01
N SER A 59 -9.78 -3.46 -11.10
CA SER A 59 -10.56 -3.46 -12.34
C SER A 59 -11.52 -2.28 -12.35
N LEU A 60 -11.60 -1.59 -13.49
CA LEU A 60 -12.55 -0.49 -13.68
C LEU A 60 -14.00 -0.96 -13.48
N LYS A 61 -14.33 -2.20 -13.88
CA LYS A 61 -15.68 -2.76 -13.72
C LYS A 61 -16.08 -2.85 -12.25
N THR A 62 -15.20 -3.39 -11.40
CA THR A 62 -15.51 -3.59 -9.98
C THR A 62 -15.46 -2.28 -9.20
N LEU A 63 -14.53 -1.38 -9.55
CA LEU A 63 -14.49 -0.04 -8.95
C LEU A 63 -15.76 0.75 -9.27
N SER A 64 -16.19 0.76 -10.53
CA SER A 64 -17.43 1.42 -10.95
C SER A 64 -18.66 0.85 -10.24
N ALA A 65 -18.74 -0.47 -10.07
CA ALA A 65 -19.84 -1.10 -9.34
C ALA A 65 -19.90 -0.65 -7.87
N ILE A 66 -18.76 -0.59 -7.18
CA ILE A 66 -18.69 -0.08 -5.80
C ILE A 66 -19.09 1.38 -5.71
N VAL A 67 -18.60 2.22 -6.64
CA VAL A 67 -18.94 3.65 -6.67
C VAL A 67 -20.43 3.85 -6.94
N GLN A 68 -21.01 3.13 -7.89
CA GLN A 68 -22.44 3.19 -8.20
C GLN A 68 -23.29 2.75 -7.00
N GLY A 69 -22.93 1.65 -6.34
CA GLY A 69 -23.63 1.19 -5.14
C GLY A 69 -23.57 2.22 -4.01
N PHE A 70 -22.41 2.84 -3.78
CA PHE A 70 -22.27 3.88 -2.76
C PHE A 70 -23.08 5.13 -3.08
N GLN A 71 -23.05 5.60 -4.34
CA GLN A 71 -23.80 6.77 -4.78
C GLN A 71 -25.33 6.58 -4.71
N ALA A 72 -25.83 5.35 -4.77
CA ALA A 72 -27.25 5.06 -4.62
C ALA A 72 -27.77 5.34 -3.19
N VAL A 73 -26.88 5.31 -2.19
CA VAL A 73 -27.23 5.58 -0.78
C VAL A 73 -26.81 6.98 -0.38
N GLU A 74 -25.57 7.37 -0.66
CA GLU A 74 -25.04 8.70 -0.34
C GLU A 74 -24.26 9.26 -1.53
N PRO A 75 -24.85 10.18 -2.32
CA PRO A 75 -24.20 10.77 -3.48
C PRO A 75 -22.84 11.38 -3.16
N LEU A 76 -21.87 11.09 -4.02
CA LEU A 76 -20.53 11.69 -3.98
C LEU A 76 -20.57 13.02 -4.73
N LYS A 77 -19.86 14.02 -4.21
CA LYS A 77 -19.66 15.27 -4.94
C LYS A 77 -18.73 15.04 -6.12
N ILE A 78 -18.84 15.88 -7.14
CA ILE A 78 -17.95 15.82 -8.30
C ILE A 78 -16.48 15.87 -7.87
N GLY A 79 -16.12 16.74 -6.91
CA GLY A 79 -14.76 16.80 -6.37
C GLY A 79 -14.29 15.50 -5.70
N GLU A 80 -15.20 14.71 -5.10
CA GLU A 80 -14.84 13.40 -4.56
C GLU A 80 -14.54 12.40 -5.68
N LEU A 81 -15.36 12.37 -6.74
CA LEU A 81 -15.11 11.49 -7.89
C LEU A 81 -13.79 11.81 -8.59
N TRP A 82 -13.43 13.09 -8.68
CA TRP A 82 -12.13 13.53 -9.21
C TRP A 82 -10.95 13.08 -8.32
N ALA A 83 -11.16 12.96 -7.01
CA ALA A 83 -10.13 12.49 -6.08
C ALA A 83 -9.93 10.96 -6.12
N LEU A 84 -10.92 10.20 -6.60
CA LEU A 84 -10.94 8.73 -6.54
C LEU A 84 -9.73 8.06 -7.21
N PRO A 85 -9.34 8.40 -8.46
CA PRO A 85 -8.22 7.71 -9.12
C PRO A 85 -6.91 7.88 -8.34
N SER A 86 -6.69 9.08 -7.80
CA SER A 86 -5.48 9.39 -7.06
C SER A 86 -5.48 8.79 -5.65
N ALA A 87 -6.65 8.69 -5.01
CA ALA A 87 -6.80 7.94 -3.76
C ALA A 87 -6.51 6.44 -3.95
N VAL A 88 -7.05 5.83 -5.01
CA VAL A 88 -6.77 4.42 -5.36
C VAL A 88 -5.27 4.20 -5.61
N ARG A 89 -4.65 5.05 -6.45
CA ARG A 89 -3.19 4.98 -6.69
C ARG A 89 -2.39 5.08 -5.39
N TYR A 90 -2.74 6.03 -4.52
CA TYR A 90 -2.06 6.21 -3.24
C TYR A 90 -2.05 4.92 -2.41
N PHE A 91 -3.21 4.28 -2.24
CA PHE A 91 -3.32 3.07 -1.43
C PHE A 91 -2.67 1.85 -2.09
N LEU A 92 -2.69 1.73 -3.42
CA LEU A 92 -1.97 0.68 -4.14
C LEU A 92 -0.44 0.82 -3.95
N ILE A 93 0.09 2.04 -4.09
CA ILE A 93 1.52 2.32 -3.86
C ILE A 93 1.91 2.01 -2.42
N GLU A 94 1.08 2.40 -1.46
CA GLU A 94 1.33 2.12 -0.05
C GLU A 94 1.28 0.60 0.26
N ASN A 95 0.37 -0.16 -0.37
CA ASN A 95 0.38 -1.63 -0.28
C ASN A 95 1.64 -2.23 -0.88
N ALA A 96 2.07 -1.77 -2.06
CA ALA A 96 3.31 -2.23 -2.69
C ALA A 96 4.53 -1.94 -1.80
N ARG A 97 4.61 -0.73 -1.21
CA ARG A 97 5.66 -0.35 -0.26
C ARG A 97 5.68 -1.29 0.95
N ARG A 98 4.52 -1.59 1.55
CA ARG A 98 4.41 -2.53 2.67
C ARG A 98 4.89 -3.93 2.29
N LEU A 99 4.53 -4.43 1.12
CA LEU A 99 4.97 -5.74 0.65
C LEU A 99 6.48 -5.76 0.41
N ALA A 100 7.03 -4.73 -0.24
CA ALA A 100 8.46 -4.60 -0.47
C ALA A 100 9.26 -4.63 0.85
N MET A 101 8.84 -3.87 1.87
CA MET A 101 9.47 -3.89 3.19
C MET A 101 9.40 -5.26 3.87
N ARG A 102 8.28 -5.99 3.71
CA ARG A 102 8.16 -7.36 4.26
C ARG A 102 9.13 -8.32 3.60
N VAL A 103 9.26 -8.25 2.27
CA VAL A 103 10.20 -9.07 1.50
C VAL A 103 11.64 -8.76 1.90
N ASP A 104 11.99 -7.47 2.01
CA ASP A 104 13.32 -7.04 2.42
C ASP A 104 13.69 -7.54 3.82
N ARG A 105 12.79 -7.36 4.80
CA ARG A 105 12.98 -7.89 6.16
C ARG A 105 13.18 -9.41 6.15
N ALA A 106 12.38 -10.14 5.36
CA ALA A 106 12.51 -11.59 5.26
C ALA A 106 13.82 -12.03 4.60
N ARG A 107 14.39 -11.24 3.67
CA ARG A 107 15.72 -11.47 3.10
C ARG A 107 16.82 -11.22 4.13
N ASN A 108 16.75 -10.11 4.84
CA ASN A 108 17.74 -9.77 5.89
C ASN A 108 17.77 -10.83 6.99
N MET A 109 16.61 -11.33 7.42
CA MET A 109 16.53 -12.40 8.42
C MET A 109 17.15 -13.72 7.91
N ARG A 110 16.90 -14.09 6.65
CA ARG A 110 17.52 -15.29 6.05
C ARG A 110 19.03 -15.15 5.94
N ASN A 111 19.52 -14.00 5.50
CA ASN A 111 20.96 -13.75 5.41
C ASN A 111 21.64 -13.84 6.78
N PHE A 112 21.02 -13.27 7.82
CA PHE A 112 21.52 -13.38 9.18
C PHE A 112 21.56 -14.83 9.67
N ALA A 113 20.48 -15.60 9.45
CA ALA A 113 20.45 -17.02 9.80
C ALA A 113 21.54 -17.83 9.11
N ASN A 114 21.78 -17.58 7.81
CA ASN A 114 22.86 -18.23 7.06
C ASN A 114 24.23 -17.87 7.64
N THR A 115 24.50 -16.60 7.94
CA THR A 115 25.77 -16.18 8.57
C THR A 115 25.99 -16.86 9.93
N VAL A 116 24.94 -17.04 10.73
CA VAL A 116 25.02 -17.77 12.00
C VAL A 116 25.30 -19.25 11.76
N ALA A 117 24.62 -19.87 10.80
CA ALA A 117 24.86 -21.28 10.44
C ALA A 117 26.30 -21.52 9.95
N ASP A 118 26.81 -20.67 9.07
CA ASP A 118 28.19 -20.74 8.56
C ASP A 118 29.21 -20.68 9.70
N ARG A 119 28.98 -19.82 10.71
CA ARG A 119 29.85 -19.74 11.90
C ARG A 119 29.81 -21.01 12.75
N ILE A 120 28.65 -21.63 12.90
CA ILE A 120 28.52 -22.89 13.66
C ILE A 120 29.26 -24.01 12.93
N VAL A 121 29.14 -24.12 11.60
CA VAL A 121 29.85 -25.11 10.79
C VAL A 121 31.36 -24.95 10.94
N VAL A 122 31.88 -23.72 10.78
CA VAL A 122 33.32 -23.45 10.93
C VAL A 122 33.82 -23.78 12.34
N ALA A 123 33.04 -23.47 13.38
CA ALA A 123 33.40 -23.80 14.76
C ALA A 123 33.42 -25.32 15.01
N ALA A 124 32.48 -26.06 14.44
CA ALA A 124 32.43 -27.52 14.55
C ALA A 124 33.61 -28.19 13.82
N ASP A 125 33.94 -27.73 12.60
CA ASP A 125 35.08 -28.26 11.83
C ASP A 125 36.44 -27.97 12.52
N SER A 126 36.55 -26.83 13.21
CA SER A 126 37.78 -26.47 13.94
C SER A 126 37.96 -27.26 15.24
N ASP A 127 36.89 -27.66 15.92
CA ASP A 127 36.97 -28.58 17.06
C ASP A 127 37.36 -30.01 16.61
N GLU A 128 36.89 -30.48 15.45
CA GLU A 128 37.35 -31.77 14.88
C GLU A 128 38.84 -31.75 14.53
N LEU A 129 39.35 -30.66 13.94
CA LEU A 129 40.78 -30.49 13.61
C LEU A 129 41.70 -30.39 14.84
N ASN A 130 41.21 -29.88 15.97
CA ASN A 130 41.98 -29.80 17.22
C ASN A 130 41.95 -31.10 18.05
N SER A 131 41.20 -32.11 17.61
CA SER A 131 41.06 -33.41 18.27
C SER A 131 41.91 -34.54 17.67
N VAL A 132 42.73 -34.23 16.65
CA VAL A 132 43.71 -35.12 15.98
C VAL A 132 45.12 -34.68 16.33
#